data_AF-A0A401TL13-F1
#
_entry.id   AF-A0A401TL13-F1
#
_cell.length_a   1.000
_cell.length_b   1.000
_cell.length_c   1.000
_cell.angle_alpha   90.00
_cell.angle_beta   90.00
_cell.angle_gamma   90.00
#
_symmetry.space_group_name_H-M   'P 1'
#
loop_
_entity.id
_entity.type
_entity.pdbx_description
1 polymer ?
#
loop_
_entity_poly.entity_id
_entity_poly.type
_entity_poly.pdbx_seq_one_letter_code
_entity_poly.pdbx_strand_id
1 'polypeptide(L)' 'SNGIPCSSDMAGTRDWLQKNFYKFIAHVSYIDLLQLNKNLSVHEILELLNTPELSGLAVKSLNNTSHIKMIIDAL' A
#
# COMPACT_ATOMS: atom_id res chain seq x y z
N SER A 1 -28.87 -3.39 -16.23
CA SER A 1 -27.86 -2.45 -15.71
C SER A 1 -26.53 -3.13 -15.81
N ASN A 2 -25.72 -2.78 -16.81
CA ASN A 2 -24.40 -3.38 -17.01
C ASN A 2 -23.39 -2.45 -16.34
N GLY A 3 -23.01 -2.76 -15.11
CA GLY A 3 -21.91 -2.06 -14.45
C GLY A 3 -20.63 -2.34 -15.23
N ILE A 4 -19.99 -1.30 -15.74
CA ILE A 4 -18.66 -1.42 -16.34
C ILE A 4 -17.73 -1.89 -15.21
N PRO A 5 -17.06 -3.04 -15.35
CA PRO A 5 -16.05 -3.42 -14.36
C PRO A 5 -14.98 -2.33 -14.36
N CYS A 6 -14.56 -1.87 -13.18
CA CYS A 6 -13.43 -0.94 -13.01
C CYS A 6 -12.13 -1.64 -13.43
N SER A 7 -11.97 -1.88 -14.73
CA SER A 7 -10.80 -2.49 -15.36
C SER A 7 -10.17 -1.49 -16.32
N SER A 8 -10.28 -0.19 -16.04
CA SER A 8 -9.30 0.75 -16.58
C SER A 8 -8.04 0.52 -15.77
N ASP A 9 -7.05 -0.08 -16.43
CA ASP A 9 -5.70 -0.33 -15.94
C ASP A 9 -5.32 0.60 -14.78
N MET A 10 -5.34 0.07 -13.55
CA MET A 10 -4.75 0.75 -12.40
C MET A 10 -3.26 0.83 -12.68
N ALA A 11 -2.85 1.92 -13.31
CA ALA A 11 -1.45 2.17 -13.64
C ALA A 11 -0.71 2.50 -12.34
N GLY A 12 -0.35 1.45 -11.59
CA GLY A 12 0.43 1.53 -10.36
C GLY A 12 -0.37 1.81 -9.09
N THR A 13 0.30 1.63 -7.96
CA THR A 13 -0.30 1.73 -6.62
C THR A 13 -0.80 3.14 -6.34
N ARG A 14 -0.08 4.16 -6.83
CA ARG A 14 -0.40 5.56 -6.57
C ARG A 14 -1.70 6.01 -7.23
N ASP A 15 -1.93 5.60 -8.48
CA ASP A 15 -3.18 5.86 -9.19
C ASP A 15 -4.36 5.18 -8.49
N TRP A 16 -4.18 3.93 -8.06
CA TRP A 16 -5.19 3.22 -7.29
C TRP A 16 -5.53 3.93 -5.98
N LEU A 17 -4.52 4.33 -5.21
CA LEU A 17 -4.69 5.05 -3.95
C LEU A 17 -5.39 6.39 -4.14
N GLN A 18 -5.00 7.17 -5.17
CA GLN A 18 -5.67 8.43 -5.48
C GLN A 18 -7.13 8.23 -5.86
N LYS A 19 -7.45 7.23 -6.69
CA LYS A 19 -8.84 6.99 -7.13
C LYS A 19 -9.74 6.47 -6.01
N ASN A 20 -9.22 5.67 -5.08
CA ASN A 20 -10.02 5.01 -4.05
C ASN A 20 -10.08 5.77 -2.73
N PHE A 21 -8.99 6.43 -2.34
CA PHE A 21 -8.89 7.05 -1.01
C PHE A 21 -8.62 8.55 -1.08
N TYR A 22 -7.82 9.00 -2.03
CA TYR A 22 -7.44 10.41 -2.15
C TYR A 22 -7.00 10.99 -0.79
N LYS A 23 -7.75 11.94 -0.22
CA LYS A 23 -7.50 12.56 1.10
C LYS A 23 -7.77 11.64 2.29
N PHE A 24 -8.54 10.57 2.10
CA PHE A 24 -8.87 9.60 3.14
C PHE A 24 -7.77 8.57 3.37
N ILE A 25 -6.71 8.55 2.54
CA ILE A 25 -5.60 7.60 2.70
C ILE A 25 -4.96 7.67 4.10
N ALA A 26 -4.94 8.86 4.70
CA ALA A 26 -4.43 9.08 6.06
C ALA A 26 -5.24 8.35 7.17
N HIS A 27 -6.40 7.78 6.85
CA HIS A 27 -7.29 7.10 7.81
C HIS A 27 -7.40 5.59 7.55
N VAL A 28 -6.67 5.07 6.57
CA VAL A 28 -6.78 3.66 6.16
C VAL A 28 -5.50 2.96 6.51
N SER A 29 -5.60 1.88 7.27
CA SER A 29 -4.42 1.15 7.67
C SER A 29 -3.80 0.46 6.45
N TYR A 30 -2.48 0.33 6.46
CA TYR A 30 -1.77 -0.46 5.46
C TYR A 30 -2.33 -1.90 5.30
N ILE A 31 -2.83 -2.50 6.39
CA ILE A 31 -3.41 -3.85 6.35
C ILE A 31 -4.68 -3.88 5.50
N ASP A 32 -5.52 -2.86 5.61
CA ASP A 32 -6.73 -2.74 4.80
C ASP A 32 -6.36 -2.51 3.32
N LEU A 33 -5.31 -1.71 3.05
CA LEU A 33 -4.82 -1.48 1.68
C LEU A 33 -4.36 -2.78 1.00
N LEU A 34 -3.61 -3.64 1.71
CA LEU A 34 -3.19 -4.95 1.19
C LEU A 34 -4.37 -5.90 0.93
N GLN A 35 -5.40 -5.87 1.78
CA GLN A 35 -6.58 -6.71 1.61
C GLN A 35 -7.42 -6.26 0.41
N LEU A 36 -7.49 -4.95 0.18
CA LEU A 36 -8.26 -4.35 -0.91
C LEU A 36 -7.53 -4.40 -2.26
N ASN A 37 -6.20 -4.33 -2.27
CA ASN A 37 -5.39 -4.43 -3.48
C ASN A 37 -4.16 -5.34 -3.27
N LYS A 38 -4.25 -6.59 -3.74
CA LYS A 38 -3.14 -7.56 -3.67
C LYS A 38 -1.96 -7.22 -4.57
N ASN A 39 -2.15 -6.33 -5.55
CA ASN A 39 -1.10 -5.87 -6.47
C ASN A 39 -0.42 -4.59 -5.97
N LEU A 40 -0.71 -4.19 -4.73
CA LEU A 40 -0.13 -3.00 -4.11
C LEU A 40 1.39 -3.15 -3.99
N SER A 41 2.12 -2.22 -4.60
CA SER A 41 3.57 -2.09 -4.47
C SER A 41 3.88 -1.39 -3.16
N VAL A 42 4.43 -2.15 -2.21
CA VAL A 42 4.87 -1.62 -0.92
C VAL A 42 5.87 -0.48 -1.10
N HIS A 43 6.78 -0.59 -2.07
CA HIS A 43 7.77 0.44 -2.39
C HIS A 43 7.10 1.81 -2.61
N GLU A 44 6.06 1.85 -3.43
CA GLU A 44 5.45 3.11 -3.89
C GLU A 44 4.71 3.87 -2.79
N ILE A 45 4.58 3.27 -1.61
CA ILE A 45 3.80 3.81 -0.49
C ILE A 45 4.59 3.94 0.81
N LEU A 46 5.85 3.51 0.87
CA LEU A 46 6.66 3.57 2.10
C LEU A 46 6.71 4.99 2.68
N GLU A 47 6.85 5.99 1.80
CA GLU A 47 6.85 7.43 2.15
C GLU A 47 5.52 7.96 2.71
N LEU A 48 4.42 7.19 2.57
CA LEU A 48 3.10 7.56 3.06
C LEU A 48 2.82 6.98 4.45
N LEU A 49 3.66 6.05 4.92
CA LEU A 49 3.48 5.35 6.19
C LEU A 49 4.19 6.08 7.32
N ASN A 50 3.56 6.08 8.50
CA ASN A 50 4.20 6.57 9.71
C ASN A 50 5.06 5.48 10.39
N THR A 51 5.88 5.87 11.37
CA THR A 51 6.79 4.95 12.08
C THR A 51 6.09 3.71 12.67
N PRO A 52 4.93 3.82 13.35
CA PRO A 52 4.18 2.64 13.79
C PRO A 52 3.81 1.68 12.64
N GLU A 53 3.35 2.20 11.51
CA GLU A 53 2.97 1.39 10.34
C GLU A 53 4.19 0.71 9.71
N LEU A 54 5.31 1.43 9.57
CA LEU A 54 6.58 0.87 9.10
C LEU A 54 7.06 -0.25 10.01
N SER A 55 6.98 -0.07 11.34
CA SER A 55 7.34 -1.12 12.29
C SER A 55 6.45 -2.36 12.16
N GLY A 56 5.14 -2.19 12.02
CA GLY A 56 4.21 -3.31 11.81
C GLY A 56 4.46 -4.05 10.49
N LEU A 57 4.79 -3.29 9.44
CA LEU A 57 5.16 -3.81 8.13
C LEU A 57 6.47 -4.60 8.16
N ALA A 58 7.48 -4.14 8.92
CA ALA A 58 8.74 -4.87 9.12
C ALA A 58 8.52 -6.24 9.76
N VAL A 59 7.68 -6.31 10.81
CA VAL A 59 7.33 -7.58 11.49
C VAL A 59 6.60 -8.55 10.56
N LYS A 60 5.73 -8.05 9.67
CA LYS A 60 5.02 -8.89 8.70
C LYS A 60 5.92 -9.34 7.54
N SER A 61 7.01 -8.63 7.30
CA SER A 61 7.96 -8.91 6.22
C SER A 61 9.17 -9.74 6.66
N LEU A 62 9.15 -10.31 7.88
CA LEU A 62 10.29 -11.06 8.45
C LEU A 62 10.79 -12.22 7.59
N ASN A 63 9.96 -12.73 6.67
CA ASN A 63 10.32 -13.78 5.71
C ASN A 63 10.99 -13.26 4.42
N ASN A 64 11.14 -11.94 4.26
CA ASN A 64 11.67 -11.33 3.04
C ASN A 64 12.68 -10.21 3.39
N THR A 65 13.96 -10.57 3.38
CA THR A 65 15.06 -9.66 3.72
C THR A 65 15.12 -8.41 2.84
N SER A 66 14.74 -8.51 1.56
CA SER A 66 14.70 -7.37 0.65
C SER A 66 13.65 -6.34 1.09
N HIS A 67 12.45 -6.82 1.44
CA HIS A 67 11.38 -5.96 1.96
C HIS A 67 11.78 -5.31 3.29
N ILE A 68 12.32 -6.09 4.22
CA ILE A 68 12.80 -5.58 5.52
C ILE A 68 13.82 -4.45 5.30
N LYS A 69 14.78 -4.64 4.39
CA LYS A 69 15.79 -3.63 4.11
C LYS A 69 15.14 -2.33 3.63
N MET A 70 14.22 -2.39 2.68
CA MET A 70 13.52 -1.21 2.19
C MET A 70 12.71 -0.50 3.27
N ILE A 71 12.05 -1.24 4.16
CA ILE A 71 11.26 -0.68 5.27
C ILE A 71 12.18 0.00 6.29
N ILE A 72 13.32 -0.63 6.62
CA ILE A 72 14.31 -0.05 7.53
C ILE A 72 14.94 1.20 6.94
N ASP A 73 15.22 1.22 5.63
CA ASP A 73 15.76 2.39 4.93
C ASP A 73 14.76 3.58 4.90
N ALA A 74 13.47 3.34 5.19
CA ALA A 74 12.41 4.34 5.26
C ALA A 74 12.09 4.83 6.68
N LEU A 75 12.73 4.26 7.72
CA LEU A 75 12.63 4.71 9.12
C LEU A 75 13.57 5.90 9.39
#